data_AF-A0A9X7G7B5-F1
#
_entry.id   AF-A0A9X7G7B5-F1
#
_cell.length_a   1.000
_cell.length_b   1.000
_cell.length_c   1.000
_cell.angle_alpha   90.00
_cell.angle_beta   90.00
_cell.angle_gamma   90.00
#
_symmetry.space_group_name_H-M   'P 1'
#
loop_
_entity.id
_entity.type
_entity.pdbx_description
1 polymer ?
#
loop_
_entity_poly.entity_id
_entity_poly.type
_entity_poly.pdbx_seq_one_letter_code
_entity_poly.pdbx_strand_id
1 'polypeptide(L)'
;MQGNQIKKNAARTVIHNDINNYPYLNIPMIINENDGIIYEVLSAGFHNNDAVAMITTDGFTTTRVNTPIVTVKNDDSSIQVFRLPLELDDWVLSCMRAASIGKNPFPCKVAFGIIDTKCHVEFK
;
A
#
# COMPACT_ATOMS: atom_id res chain seq x y z
N MET A 1 15.46 -13.98 -17.75
CA MET A 1 13.99 -13.92 -17.62
C MET A 1 13.62 -14.52 -16.27
N GLN A 2 13.36 -13.68 -15.26
CA GLN A 2 12.96 -14.15 -13.92
C GLN A 2 11.47 -14.50 -13.95
N GLY A 3 11.14 -15.77 -13.72
CA GLY A 3 9.78 -16.26 -13.73
C GLY A 3 8.98 -15.76 -12.53
N ASN A 4 7.75 -15.30 -12.78
CA ASN A 4 6.78 -15.01 -11.73
C ASN A 4 6.63 -16.23 -10.82
N GLN A 5 6.95 -16.05 -9.53
CA GLN A 5 6.86 -17.10 -8.52
C GLN A 5 5.37 -17.40 -8.25
N ILE A 6 4.90 -18.51 -8.81
CA ILE A 6 3.56 -19.07 -8.64
C ILE A 6 3.54 -19.82 -7.30
N LYS A 7 3.05 -19.20 -6.22
CA LYS A 7 2.80 -19.92 -4.96
C LYS A 7 1.44 -20.62 -5.03
N LYS A 8 1.33 -21.86 -4.54
CA LYS A 8 0.05 -22.54 -4.37
C LYS A 8 -0.31 -22.57 -2.88
N ASN A 9 -1.48 -22.05 -2.51
CA ASN A 9 -2.00 -22.20 -1.14
C ASN A 9 -2.42 -23.64 -0.84
N ALA A 10 -2.74 -23.96 0.42
CA ALA A 10 -3.27 -25.27 0.83
C ALA A 10 -4.51 -25.69 0.01
N ALA A 11 -5.23 -24.72 -0.57
CA ALA A 11 -6.35 -24.90 -1.50
C ALA A 11 -5.95 -24.98 -3.00
N ARG A 12 -4.66 -25.14 -3.33
CA ARG A 12 -4.08 -25.17 -4.69
C ARG A 12 -4.26 -23.91 -5.55
N THR A 13 -4.75 -22.80 -4.98
CA THR A 13 -4.84 -21.51 -5.67
C THR A 13 -3.45 -20.91 -5.92
N VAL A 14 -3.17 -20.54 -7.17
CA VAL A 14 -1.97 -19.78 -7.55
C VAL A 14 -2.08 -18.36 -6.97
N ILE A 15 -1.25 -18.03 -5.97
CA ILE A 15 -1.02 -16.66 -5.55
C ILE A 15 -0.02 -16.05 -6.52
N HIS A 16 -0.50 -15.05 -7.27
CA HIS A 16 0.36 -14.15 -8.02
C HIS A 16 0.88 -13.08 -7.06
N ASN A 17 2.10 -13.25 -6.56
CA ASN A 17 2.74 -12.29 -5.64
C ASN A 17 3.49 -11.15 -6.36
N ASP A 18 3.17 -10.91 -7.63
CA ASP A 18 3.84 -9.90 -8.44
C ASP A 18 3.24 -8.52 -8.16
N ILE A 19 4.03 -7.68 -7.50
CA ILE A 19 3.68 -6.29 -7.16
C ILE A 19 3.33 -5.46 -8.42
N ASN A 20 3.82 -5.85 -9.59
CA ASN A 20 3.50 -5.17 -10.84
C ASN A 20 2.05 -5.39 -11.29
N ASN A 21 1.34 -6.37 -10.71
CA ASN A 21 -0.08 -6.58 -10.98
C ASN A 21 -0.99 -5.51 -10.34
N TYR A 22 -0.48 -4.74 -9.38
CA TYR A 22 -1.25 -3.67 -8.74
C TYR A 22 -1.00 -2.34 -9.46
N PRO A 23 -2.04 -1.65 -9.95
CA PRO A 23 -1.87 -0.30 -10.49
C PRO A 23 -1.47 0.68 -9.39
N TYR A 24 -0.88 1.81 -9.76
CA TYR A 24 -0.69 2.91 -8.82
C TYR A 24 -2.03 3.56 -8.50
N LEU A 25 -2.22 3.98 -7.25
CA LEU A 25 -3.37 4.79 -6.87
C LEU A 25 -3.29 6.12 -7.63
N ASN A 26 -4.42 6.58 -8.17
CA ASN A 26 -4.47 7.89 -8.82
C ASN A 26 -4.44 8.98 -7.74
N ILE A 27 -3.34 9.73 -7.66
CA ILE A 27 -3.17 10.83 -6.71
C ILE A 27 -2.93 12.11 -7.52
N PRO A 28 -3.91 13.02 -7.59
CA PRO A 28 -3.79 14.21 -8.42
C PRO A 28 -2.97 15.30 -7.74
N MET A 29 -2.39 16.18 -8.56
CA MET A 29 -1.87 17.45 -8.09
C MET A 29 -3.04 18.38 -7.73
N ILE A 30 -3.00 18.99 -6.56
CA ILE A 30 -4.08 19.79 -5.96
C ILE A 30 -3.54 21.12 -5.42
N ILE A 31 -4.40 22.14 -5.32
CA ILE A 31 -4.03 23.48 -4.83
C ILE A 31 -4.15 23.54 -3.30
N ASN A 32 -5.19 22.91 -2.74
CA ASN A 32 -5.48 22.87 -1.31
C ASN A 32 -5.76 21.43 -0.86
N GLU A 33 -5.42 21.09 0.40
CA GLU A 33 -5.63 19.77 1.00
C GLU A 33 -7.11 19.31 0.92
N ASN A 34 -8.05 20.26 0.88
CA ASN A 34 -9.47 19.97 0.74
C ASN A 34 -9.88 19.46 -0.65
N ASP A 35 -9.04 19.61 -1.66
CA ASP A 35 -9.32 19.22 -3.05
C ASP A 35 -8.82 17.80 -3.39
N GLY A 36 -8.30 17.07 -2.40
CA GLY A 36 -7.82 15.69 -2.58
C GLY A 36 -8.93 14.72 -3.02
N ILE A 37 -8.55 13.70 -3.80
CA ILE A 37 -9.49 12.62 -4.15
C ILE A 37 -9.70 11.74 -2.93
N ILE A 38 -10.96 11.50 -2.60
CA ILE A 38 -11.36 10.68 -1.45
C ILE A 38 -11.56 9.24 -1.92
N TYR A 39 -10.88 8.31 -1.23
CA TYR A 39 -11.04 6.88 -1.42
C TYR A 39 -11.65 6.23 -0.17
N GLU A 40 -12.52 5.23 -0.35
CA GLU A 40 -12.94 4.34 0.73
C GLU A 40 -11.84 3.28 0.95
N VAL A 41 -11.00 3.49 1.95
CA VAL A 41 -9.85 2.63 2.24
C VAL A 41 -10.25 1.54 3.25
N LEU A 42 -10.03 0.28 2.86
CA LEU A 42 -10.31 -0.90 3.68
C LEU A 42 -9.10 -1.36 4.49
N SER A 43 -7.89 -1.18 3.95
CA SER A 43 -6.64 -1.48 4.64
C SER A 43 -5.46 -0.77 3.98
N ALA A 44 -4.41 -0.53 4.76
CA ALA A 44 -3.10 -0.10 4.26
C ALA A 44 -2.03 -1.04 4.81
N GLY A 45 -0.99 -1.29 4.01
CA GLY A 45 0.10 -2.17 4.41
C GLY A 45 1.23 -2.17 3.38
N PHE A 46 2.10 -3.16 3.50
CA PHE A 46 3.24 -3.33 2.62
C PHE A 46 3.15 -4.63 1.86
N HIS A 47 3.44 -4.59 0.57
CA HIS A 47 3.64 -5.81 -0.22
C HIS A 47 5.06 -6.35 0.00
N ASN A 48 5.16 -7.62 0.40
CA ASN A 48 6.42 -8.32 0.58
C ASN A 48 6.74 -9.20 -0.65
N ASN A 49 7.86 -8.93 -1.31
CA ASN A 49 8.40 -9.86 -2.30
C ASN A 49 9.14 -11.00 -1.59
N ASP A 50 8.47 -12.15 -1.47
CA ASP A 50 8.96 -13.35 -0.76
C ASP A 50 10.26 -13.96 -1.34
N ALA A 51 10.67 -13.56 -2.56
CA ALA A 51 11.89 -14.07 -3.21
C ALA A 51 13.20 -13.62 -2.52
N VAL A 52 13.16 -12.67 -1.58
CA VAL A 52 14.34 -12.03 -0.97
C VAL A 52 14.40 -12.26 0.55
N ALA A 53 13.56 -13.15 1.09
CA ALA A 53 13.56 -13.51 2.51
C ALA A 53 14.89 -14.17 3.00
N MET A 54 15.80 -14.53 2.09
CA MET A 54 17.08 -15.20 2.38
C MET A 54 18.33 -14.30 2.29
N ILE A 55 18.30 -13.06 2.78
CA ILE A 55 19.55 -12.34 3.08
C ILE A 55 19.48 -11.82 4.52
N THR A 56 19.88 -12.68 5.45
CA THR A 56 20.31 -12.32 6.81
C THR A 56 21.82 -12.42 6.86
N THR A 57 22.50 -11.29 6.67
CA THR A 57 23.88 -11.12 7.10
C THR A 57 23.95 -9.78 7.84
N ASP A 58 24.36 -9.89 9.10
CA ASP A 58 25.01 -8.86 9.93
C ASP A 58 24.60 -7.38 9.79
N GLY A 59 23.59 -6.99 10.58
CA GLY A 59 23.73 -5.80 11.44
C GLY A 59 23.69 -4.41 10.80
N PHE A 60 23.53 -4.27 9.48
CA PHE A 60 23.38 -2.96 8.83
C PHE A 60 22.33 -3.02 7.70
N THR A 61 21.06 -2.92 8.07
CA THR A 61 19.95 -2.89 7.10
C THR A 61 19.75 -1.49 6.54
N THR A 62 20.39 -1.18 5.41
CA THR A 62 19.94 -0.09 4.53
C THR A 62 18.76 -0.59 3.69
N THR A 63 17.57 -0.03 3.97
CA THR A 63 16.41 0.14 3.07
C THR A 63 15.94 -1.06 2.23
N ARG A 64 15.12 -1.94 2.83
CA ARG A 64 14.25 -2.89 2.12
C ARG A 64 13.00 -2.14 1.65
N VAL A 65 12.89 -1.83 0.35
CA VAL A 65 11.73 -1.09 -0.21
C VAL A 65 10.52 -2.03 -0.28
N ASN A 66 9.90 -2.27 0.87
CA ASN A 66 8.55 -2.78 0.94
C ASN A 66 7.65 -1.80 0.17
N THR A 67 6.92 -2.25 -0.85
CA THR A 67 6.08 -1.34 -1.62
C THR A 67 4.82 -1.02 -0.81
N PRO A 68 4.55 0.25 -0.48
CA PRO A 68 3.34 0.61 0.24
C PRO A 68 2.14 0.35 -0.66
N ILE A 69 1.11 -0.27 -0.09
CA ILE A 69 -0.13 -0.63 -0.78
C ILE A 69 -1.34 -0.25 0.05
N VAL A 70 -2.43 -0.03 -0.65
CA VAL A 70 -3.74 0.27 -0.09
C VAL A 70 -4.79 -0.57 -0.77
N THR A 71 -5.72 -1.12 0.02
CA THR A 71 -6.92 -1.78 -0.49
C THR A 71 -8.07 -0.77 -0.45
N VAL A 72 -8.63 -0.48 -1.61
CA VAL A 72 -9.70 0.48 -1.81
C VAL A 72 -10.97 -0.25 -2.23
N LYS A 73 -12.12 0.22 -1.74
CA LYS A 73 -13.44 -0.10 -2.28
C LYS A 73 -13.84 0.99 -3.27
N ASN A 74 -14.03 0.60 -4.52
CA ASN A 74 -14.47 1.47 -5.59
C ASN A 74 -15.98 1.72 -5.53
N ASP A 75 -16.47 2.71 -6.26
CA ASP A 75 -17.89 3.08 -6.30
C ASP A 75 -18.81 1.95 -6.82
N ASP A 76 -18.29 1.10 -7.71
CA ASP A 76 -18.97 -0.09 -8.20
C ASP A 76 -18.95 -1.27 -7.19
N SER A 77 -18.49 -1.01 -5.96
CA SER A 77 -18.27 -1.99 -4.88
C SER A 77 -17.18 -3.02 -5.14
N SER A 78 -16.42 -2.91 -6.23
CA SER A 78 -15.23 -3.74 -6.44
C SER A 78 -14.14 -3.38 -5.43
N ILE A 79 -13.37 -4.38 -5.01
CA ILE A 79 -12.23 -4.21 -4.11
C ILE A 79 -10.96 -4.35 -4.92
N GLN A 80 -10.09 -3.35 -4.85
CA GLN A 80 -8.86 -3.32 -5.60
C GLN A 80 -7.68 -2.90 -4.71
N VAL A 81 -6.53 -3.51 -4.96
CA VAL A 81 -5.26 -3.16 -4.32
C VAL A 81 -4.49 -2.22 -5.25
N PHE A 82 -4.00 -1.13 -4.69
CA PHE A 82 -3.19 -0.14 -5.39
C PHE A 82 -1.82 0.00 -4.72
N ARG A 83 -0.80 0.28 -5.54
CA ARG A 83 0.51 0.76 -5.08
C ARG A 83 0.40 2.24 -4.71
N LEU A 84 1.06 2.61 -3.63
CA LEU A 84 1.26 3.99 -3.23
C LEU A 84 2.68 4.46 -3.62
N PRO A 85 2.90 5.77 -3.76
CA PRO A 85 4.23 6.35 -3.78
C PRO A 85 4.99 6.05 -2.48
N LEU A 86 6.32 5.91 -2.56
CA LEU A 86 7.19 5.60 -1.41
C LEU A 86 7.16 6.71 -0.35
N GLU A 87 6.82 7.94 -0.75
CA GLU A 87 6.62 9.08 0.14
C GLU A 87 5.53 8.82 1.20
N LEU A 88 4.65 7.83 1.00
CA LEU A 88 3.60 7.45 1.94
C LEU A 88 3.98 6.28 2.87
N ASP A 89 5.22 5.79 2.84
CA ASP A 89 5.69 4.69 3.70
C ASP A 89 5.45 4.96 5.19
N ASP A 90 5.76 6.16 5.67
CA ASP A 90 5.58 6.53 7.08
C ASP A 90 4.11 6.58 7.49
N TRP A 91 3.22 7.00 6.58
CA TRP A 91 1.77 6.98 6.83
C TRP A 91 1.26 5.55 6.93
N VAL A 92 1.63 4.68 5.99
CA VAL A 92 1.28 3.25 6.01
C VAL A 92 1.78 2.58 7.30
N LEU A 93 3.05 2.83 7.67
CA LEU A 93 3.65 2.30 8.89
C LEU A 93 2.92 2.79 10.15
N SER A 94 2.46 4.04 10.15
CA SER A 94 1.68 4.60 11.26
C SER A 94 0.30 3.93 11.39
N CYS A 95 -0.40 3.71 10.27
CA CYS A 95 -1.66 2.96 10.23
C CYS A 95 -1.50 1.53 10.75
N MET A 96 -0.45 0.82 10.33
CA MET A 96 -0.16 -0.54 10.81
C MET A 96 0.17 -0.57 12.30
N ARG A 97 0.95 0.40 12.80
CA ARG A 97 1.22 0.54 14.25
C ARG A 97 -0.06 0.76 15.03
N ALA A 98 -0.94 1.65 14.57
CA ALA A 98 -2.23 1.90 15.20
C ALA A 98 -3.11 0.63 15.22
N ALA A 99 -3.16 -0.12 14.12
CA ALA A 99 -3.88 -1.40 14.06
C ALA A 99 -3.33 -2.44 15.06
N SER A 100 -2.01 -2.52 15.23
CA SER A 100 -1.38 -3.47 16.16
C SER A 100 -1.76 -3.27 17.64
N ILE A 101 -2.15 -2.04 18.01
CA ILE A 101 -2.61 -1.70 19.37
C ILE A 101 -4.15 -1.63 19.46
N GLY A 102 -4.86 -2.19 18.48
CA GLY A 102 -6.33 -2.23 18.45
C GLY A 102 -7.01 -0.91 18.04
N LYS A 103 -6.25 0.08 17.54
CA LYS A 103 -6.75 1.37 17.06
C LYS A 103 -6.70 1.45 15.52
N ASN A 104 -7.16 0.39 14.86
CA ASN A 104 -7.16 0.34 13.39
C ASN A 104 -8.07 1.46 12.83
N PRO A 105 -7.54 2.40 12.01
CA PRO A 105 -8.36 3.48 11.47
C PRO A 105 -9.30 3.03 10.34
N PHE A 106 -9.16 1.80 9.84
CA PHE A 106 -9.92 1.29 8.70
C PHE A 106 -11.11 0.41 9.12
N PRO A 107 -12.19 0.37 8.31
CA PRO A 107 -12.37 1.11 7.06
C PRO A 107 -12.70 2.60 7.27
N CYS A 108 -12.15 3.48 6.44
CA CYS A 108 -12.43 4.92 6.51
C CYS A 108 -12.22 5.62 5.17
N LYS A 109 -12.70 6.86 5.08
CA LYS A 109 -12.44 7.73 3.93
C LYS A 109 -11.10 8.42 4.12
N VAL A 110 -10.28 8.39 3.08
CA VAL A 110 -8.96 9.03 3.08
C VAL A 110 -8.83 9.88 1.83
N ALA A 111 -8.50 11.16 2.01
CA ALA A 111 -8.19 12.07 0.92
C ALA A 111 -6.71 11.95 0.57
N PHE A 112 -6.40 11.86 -0.72
CA PHE A 112 -5.04 11.86 -1.26
C PHE A 112 -4.88 12.99 -2.27
N GLY A 113 -3.73 13.66 -2.23
CA GLY A 113 -3.33 14.61 -3.26
C GLY A 113 -1.86 14.97 -3.18
N ILE A 114 -1.36 15.68 -4.19
CA ILE A 114 0.01 16.19 -4.25
C ILE A 114 -0.05 17.71 -4.24
N ILE A 115 0.60 18.34 -3.26
CA ILE A 115 0.77 19.81 -3.21
C ILE A 115 2.25 20.09 -3.41
N ASP A 116 2.55 20.95 -4.38
CA ASP A 116 3.88 21.19 -4.94
C ASP A 116 4.55 19.90 -5.44
N THR A 117 5.21 19.16 -4.55
CA THR A 117 5.91 17.91 -4.83
C THR A 117 5.77 16.88 -3.71
N LYS A 118 4.86 17.10 -2.75
CA LYS A 118 4.69 16.24 -1.57
C LYS A 118 3.34 15.56 -1.61
N CYS A 119 3.30 14.28 -1.26
CA CYS A 119 2.05 13.57 -1.06
C CYS A 119 1.42 14.03 0.25
N HIS A 120 0.16 14.48 0.18
CA HIS A 120 -0.69 14.79 1.31
C HIS A 120 -1.75 13.69 1.45
N VAL A 121 -1.97 13.27 2.69
CA VAL A 121 -2.92 12.23 3.05
C VAL A 121 -3.66 12.63 4.32
N GLU A 122 -4.99 12.56 4.30
CA GLU A 122 -5.84 13.03 5.39
C GLU A 122 -7.02 12.07 5.62
N PHE A 123 -7.28 11.71 6.87
CA PHE A 123 -8.48 10.96 7.25
C PHE A 123 -9.71 11.88 7.24
N LYS A 124 -10.83 11.42 6.68
CA LYS A 124 -12.10 12.17 6.56
C LYS A 124 -13.25 11.51 7.32
#